data_AF-A0AAV4A2U0-F1
#
_entry.id   AF-A0AAV4A2U0-F1
#
_cell.length_a   1.000
_cell.length_b   1.000
_cell.length_c   1.000
_cell.angle_alpha   90.00
_cell.angle_beta   90.00
_cell.angle_gamma   90.00
#
_symmetry.space_group_name_H-M   'P 1'
#
loop_
_entity.id
_entity.type
_entity.pdbx_description
1 polymer ?
#
loop_
_entity_poly.entity_id
_entity_poly.type
_entity_poly.pdbx_seq_one_letter_code
_entity_poly.pdbx_strand_id
1 'polypeptide(L)'
;MEAWIGRNVLVTGASRGIGKAICEELVRHGLTVIGVAREVHEIEQASLVMKSEGWSGTLVAIKCDISDAKAVKQMFVNIKADPDLEGVDVLISNAAVAMAEPILTGEPAMWKIMMETNVLGPAVLTQEVVTSMAERAVDNGHIIYINRSMNISMTLLGQEQCETCSKSELHKQNFTCEEVGDIFEINLNKRRNTVRRDKNTNKTLPWMIN
;
A
#
# COMPACT_ATOMS: atom_id res chain seq x y z
N MET A 1 5.97 12.73 13.36
CA MET A 1 5.95 11.26 13.36
C MET A 1 5.69 10.62 14.72
N GLU A 2 5.68 11.38 15.82
CA GLU A 2 5.41 10.81 17.15
C GLU A 2 4.07 10.06 17.24
N ALA A 3 3.06 10.50 16.47
CA ALA A 3 1.75 9.84 16.40
C ALA A 3 1.77 8.42 15.79
N TRP A 4 2.88 8.02 15.16
CA TRP A 4 3.02 6.74 14.46
C TRP A 4 3.98 5.77 15.15
N ILE A 5 4.67 6.19 16.21
CA ILE A 5 5.59 5.32 16.96
C ILE A 5 4.80 4.14 17.55
N GLY A 6 5.35 2.93 17.39
CA GLY A 6 4.72 1.70 17.86
C GLY A 6 3.54 1.21 17.01
N ARG A 7 3.30 1.82 15.85
CA ARG A 7 2.31 1.33 14.89
C ARG A 7 2.90 0.40 13.85
N ASN A 8 2.07 -0.53 13.38
CA ASN A 8 2.43 -1.49 12.36
C ASN A 8 1.97 -1.02 10.98
N VAL A 9 2.94 -0.84 10.08
CA VAL A 9 2.71 -0.39 8.70
C VAL A 9 2.97 -1.54 7.74
N LEU A 10 1.92 -1.99 7.05
CA LEU A 10 2.04 -3.00 6.00
C LEU A 10 2.33 -2.33 4.66
N VAL A 11 3.45 -2.68 4.02
CA VAL A 11 3.87 -2.14 2.72
C VAL A 11 3.95 -3.26 1.70
N THR A 12 3.18 -3.16 0.61
CA THR A 12 3.24 -4.15 -0.47
C THR A 12 4.23 -3.75 -1.54
N GLY A 13 4.88 -4.73 -2.19
CA GLY A 13 5.94 -4.46 -3.16
C GLY A 13 7.22 -3.93 -2.49
N ALA A 14 7.47 -4.35 -1.26
CA ALA A 14 8.55 -3.85 -0.40
C ALA A 14 9.96 -4.26 -0.85
N SER A 15 10.10 -5.22 -1.76
CA SER A 15 11.42 -5.76 -2.16
C SER A 15 12.24 -4.83 -3.06
N ARG A 16 11.63 -3.81 -3.68
CA ARG A 16 12.35 -2.91 -4.61
C ARG A 16 11.67 -1.54 -4.76
N GLY A 17 12.37 -0.61 -5.41
CA GLY A 17 11.82 0.66 -5.88
C GLY A 17 11.19 1.50 -4.76
N ILE A 18 10.03 2.09 -5.05
CA ILE A 18 9.31 2.97 -4.12
C ILE A 18 8.96 2.24 -2.82
N GLY A 19 8.48 0.99 -2.90
CA GLY A 19 8.12 0.20 -1.72
C GLY A 19 9.29 0.00 -0.76
N LYS A 20 10.48 -0.34 -1.31
CA LYS A 20 11.71 -0.48 -0.50
C LYS A 20 12.10 0.84 0.17
N ALA A 21 12.10 1.95 -0.58
CA ALA A 21 12.44 3.27 -0.05
C ALA A 21 11.46 3.72 1.05
N ILE A 22 10.16 3.42 0.90
CA ILE A 22 9.15 3.67 1.93
C ILE A 22 9.46 2.84 3.18
N CYS A 23 9.76 1.55 3.04
CA CYS A 23 10.13 0.71 4.18
C CYS A 23 11.35 1.28 4.91
N GLU A 24 12.39 1.66 4.17
CA GLU A 24 13.60 2.24 4.75
C GLU A 24 13.28 3.51 5.57
N GLU A 25 12.53 4.43 4.99
CA GLU A 25 12.21 5.69 5.67
C GLU A 25 11.37 5.48 6.92
N LEU A 26 10.34 4.63 6.86
CA LEU A 26 9.50 4.34 8.03
C LEU A 26 10.28 3.68 9.16
N VAL A 27 11.21 2.76 8.83
CA VAL A 27 12.06 2.11 9.85
C VAL A 27 13.02 3.10 10.50
N ARG A 28 13.58 4.06 9.74
CA ARG A 28 14.42 5.14 10.31
C ARG A 28 13.68 5.96 11.36
N HIS A 29 12.36 6.10 11.21
CA HIS A 29 11.51 6.87 12.11
C HIS A 29 10.92 6.05 13.27
N GLY A 30 11.37 4.81 13.46
CA GLY A 30 11.01 4.00 14.62
C GLY A 30 9.72 3.20 14.47
N LEU A 31 9.21 3.03 13.25
CA LEU A 31 8.00 2.25 13.01
C LEU A 31 8.33 0.77 12.80
N THR A 32 7.35 -0.08 13.11
CA THR A 32 7.37 -1.50 12.72
C THR A 32 6.75 -1.63 11.33
N VAL A 33 7.55 -2.07 10.38
CA VAL A 33 7.17 -2.20 8.97
C VAL A 33 7.06 -3.67 8.60
N ILE A 34 5.88 -4.06 8.13
CA ILE A 34 5.61 -5.39 7.57
C ILE A 34 5.78 -5.28 6.05
N GLY A 35 6.95 -5.65 5.56
CA GLY A 35 7.30 -5.64 4.15
C GLY A 35 6.80 -6.90 3.43
N VAL A 36 5.87 -6.72 2.50
CA VAL A 36 5.23 -7.82 1.76
C VAL A 36 5.70 -7.86 0.30
N ALA A 37 6.15 -9.03 -0.14
CA ALA A 37 6.47 -9.29 -1.54
C ALA A 37 6.39 -10.79 -1.87
N ARG A 38 6.39 -11.12 -3.17
CA ARG A 38 6.47 -12.51 -3.65
C ARG A 38 7.81 -13.17 -3.33
N GLU A 39 8.89 -12.39 -3.36
CA GLU A 39 10.22 -12.80 -2.95
C GLU A 39 10.75 -11.85 -1.88
N VAL A 40 11.25 -12.43 -0.79
CA VAL A 40 11.55 -11.71 0.46
C VAL A 40 13.03 -11.51 0.72
N HIS A 41 13.92 -12.15 -0.05
CA HIS A 41 15.36 -12.08 0.17
C HIS A 41 15.89 -10.64 0.27
N GLU A 42 15.47 -9.76 -0.64
CA GLU A 42 15.85 -8.33 -0.61
C GLU A 42 15.34 -7.59 0.65
N ILE A 43 14.18 -7.98 1.16
CA ILE A 43 13.58 -7.39 2.37
C ILE A 43 14.34 -7.87 3.60
N GLU A 44 14.68 -9.16 3.65
CA GLU A 44 15.48 -9.76 4.73
C GLU A 44 16.88 -9.15 4.79
N GLN A 45 17.55 -9.00 3.65
CA GLN A 45 18.85 -8.33 3.58
C GLN A 45 18.76 -6.87 4.04
N ALA A 46 17.73 -6.13 3.58
CA ALA A 46 17.53 -4.77 4.02
C ALA A 46 17.28 -4.70 5.55
N SER A 47 16.48 -5.61 6.11
CA SER A 47 16.23 -5.68 7.55
C SER A 47 17.52 -5.89 8.36
N LEU A 48 18.41 -6.78 7.91
CA LEU A 48 19.71 -7.00 8.53
C LEU A 48 20.59 -5.74 8.51
N VAL A 49 20.63 -5.04 7.36
CA VAL A 49 21.39 -3.80 7.22
C VAL A 49 20.87 -2.73 8.18
N MET A 50 19.56 -2.46 8.17
CA MET A 50 18.93 -1.46 9.04
C MET A 50 19.19 -1.73 10.52
N LYS A 51 19.12 -3.01 10.93
CA LYS A 51 19.43 -3.42 12.29
C LYS A 51 20.90 -3.18 12.65
N SER A 52 21.83 -3.48 11.75
CA SER A 52 23.27 -3.27 11.99
C SER A 52 23.67 -1.80 12.02
N GLU A 53 22.94 -0.93 11.31
CA GLU A 53 23.08 0.52 11.35
C GLU A 53 22.39 1.16 12.58
N GLY A 54 21.73 0.37 13.43
CA GLY A 54 21.12 0.85 14.67
C GLY A 54 19.85 1.67 14.47
N TRP A 55 19.10 1.43 13.39
CA TRP A 55 17.82 2.11 13.16
C TRP A 55 16.82 1.69 14.25
N SER A 56 15.95 2.63 14.64
CA SER A 56 15.04 2.46 15.80
C SER A 56 13.82 1.59 15.50
N GLY A 57 13.42 1.47 14.23
CA GLY A 57 12.28 0.66 13.81
C GLY A 57 12.67 -0.79 13.52
N THR A 58 11.68 -1.56 13.04
CA THR A 58 11.87 -2.97 12.66
C THR A 58 11.28 -3.23 11.29
N LEU A 59 11.99 -3.99 10.43
CA LEU A 59 11.46 -4.48 9.16
C LEU A 59 11.24 -5.99 9.23
N VAL A 60 9.97 -6.41 9.14
CA VAL A 60 9.56 -7.81 9.09
C VAL A 60 9.22 -8.18 7.66
N ALA A 61 9.85 -9.23 7.13
CA ALA A 61 9.60 -9.70 5.78
C ALA A 61 8.50 -10.78 5.76
N ILE A 62 7.49 -10.60 4.91
CA ILE A 62 6.43 -11.60 4.70
C ILE A 62 6.29 -11.94 3.21
N LYS A 63 6.37 -13.24 2.91
CA LYS A 63 6.14 -13.76 1.57
C LYS A 63 4.64 -13.89 1.32
N CYS A 64 4.12 -13.11 0.37
CA CYS A 64 2.73 -13.19 -0.06
C CYS A 64 2.60 -12.69 -1.50
N ASP A 65 1.84 -13.42 -2.32
CA ASP A 65 1.32 -12.89 -3.58
C ASP A 65 -0.05 -12.25 -3.32
N ILE A 66 -0.11 -10.93 -3.47
CA ILE A 66 -1.32 -10.17 -3.18
C ILE A 66 -2.45 -10.41 -4.19
N SER A 67 -2.16 -11.04 -5.34
CA SER A 67 -3.19 -11.46 -6.29
C SER A 67 -3.96 -12.70 -5.81
N ASP A 68 -3.40 -13.48 -4.87
CA ASP A 68 -4.07 -14.62 -4.25
C ASP A 68 -4.77 -14.19 -2.95
N ALA A 69 -6.10 -14.03 -3.04
CA ALA A 69 -6.93 -13.65 -1.90
C ALA A 69 -6.82 -14.62 -0.71
N LYS A 70 -6.55 -15.92 -0.94
CA LYS A 70 -6.37 -16.90 0.15
C LYS A 70 -5.02 -16.69 0.83
N ALA A 71 -3.98 -16.42 0.06
CA ALA A 71 -2.66 -16.09 0.60
C ALA A 71 -2.70 -14.81 1.43
N VAL A 72 -3.43 -13.78 0.98
CA VAL A 72 -3.62 -12.53 1.76
C VAL A 72 -4.31 -12.83 3.09
N LYS A 73 -5.42 -13.59 3.08
CA LYS A 73 -6.12 -13.97 4.32
C LYS A 73 -5.22 -14.74 5.29
N GLN A 74 -4.46 -15.71 4.77
CA GLN A 74 -3.54 -16.48 5.60
C GLN A 74 -2.42 -15.61 6.18
N MET A 75 -1.92 -14.63 5.40
CA MET A 75 -0.96 -13.65 5.90
C MET A 75 -1.53 -12.86 7.08
N PHE A 76 -2.79 -12.41 7.03
CA PHE A 76 -3.40 -11.68 8.14
C PHE A 76 -3.64 -12.56 9.37
N VAL A 77 -3.98 -13.83 9.19
CA VAL A 77 -4.04 -14.81 10.30
C VAL A 77 -2.67 -14.91 10.99
N ASN A 78 -1.59 -14.99 10.21
CA ASN A 78 -0.24 -15.10 10.75
C ASN A 78 0.19 -13.81 11.46
N ILE A 79 -0.07 -12.63 10.87
CA ILE A 79 0.22 -11.32 11.49
C ILE A 79 -0.52 -11.17 12.82
N LYS A 80 -1.79 -11.57 12.87
CA LYS A 80 -2.60 -11.49 14.10
C LYS A 80 -2.10 -12.43 15.20
N ALA A 81 -1.51 -13.56 14.83
CA ALA A 81 -0.99 -14.54 15.77
C ALA A 81 0.41 -14.20 16.30
N ASP A 82 1.13 -13.29 15.63
CA ASP A 82 2.45 -12.83 16.03
C ASP A 82 2.33 -11.80 17.17
N PRO A 83 2.89 -12.05 18.36
CA PRO A 83 2.76 -11.14 19.51
C PRO A 83 3.52 -9.81 19.34
N ASP A 84 4.48 -9.73 18.40
CA ASP A 84 5.20 -8.49 18.12
C ASP A 84 4.44 -7.61 17.12
N LEU A 85 3.45 -8.18 16.41
CA LEU A 85 2.62 -7.48 15.42
C LEU A 85 1.18 -7.31 15.89
N GLU A 86 0.48 -8.38 16.25
CA GLU A 86 -0.94 -8.38 16.69
C GLU A 86 -1.96 -7.83 15.65
N GLY A 87 -1.51 -7.19 14.57
CA GLY A 87 -2.35 -6.60 13.53
C GLY A 87 -1.67 -5.48 12.73
N VAL A 88 -2.46 -4.78 11.91
CA VAL A 88 -1.99 -3.71 11.00
C VAL A 88 -2.74 -2.40 11.26
N ASP A 89 -2.02 -1.29 11.43
CA ASP A 89 -2.58 0.05 11.69
C ASP A 89 -2.53 0.97 10.47
N VAL A 90 -1.64 0.67 9.52
CA VAL A 90 -1.50 1.44 8.28
C VAL A 90 -1.23 0.49 7.11
N LEU A 91 -1.91 0.69 5.99
CA LEU A 91 -1.61 0.02 4.73
C LEU A 91 -0.98 1.00 3.75
N ILE A 92 0.12 0.61 3.13
CA ILE A 92 0.68 1.24 1.94
C ILE A 92 0.59 0.23 0.79
N SER A 93 -0.47 0.38 0.00
CA SER A 93 -0.79 -0.45 -1.16
C SER A 93 0.03 0.00 -2.38
N ASN A 94 1.28 -0.46 -2.43
CA ASN A 94 2.26 -0.05 -3.44
C ASN A 94 2.52 -1.10 -4.53
N ALA A 95 2.34 -2.40 -4.25
CA ALA A 95 2.50 -3.43 -5.29
C ALA A 95 1.57 -3.16 -6.47
N ALA A 96 2.15 -3.23 -7.67
CA ALA A 96 1.45 -3.13 -8.94
C ALA A 96 2.27 -3.81 -10.04
N VAL A 97 1.57 -4.28 -11.08
CA VAL A 97 2.18 -4.77 -12.32
C VAL A 97 1.61 -3.98 -13.50
N ALA A 98 2.47 -3.63 -14.44
CA ALA A 98 2.07 -2.99 -15.69
C ALA A 98 2.51 -3.89 -16.85
N MET A 99 1.55 -4.27 -17.68
CA MET A 99 1.76 -5.09 -18.87
C MET A 99 1.13 -4.35 -20.04
N ALA A 100 1.95 -3.87 -20.96
CA ALA A 100 1.47 -3.17 -22.14
C ALA A 100 1.06 -4.22 -23.20
N GLU A 101 -0.24 -4.41 -23.34
CA GLU A 101 -0.82 -5.34 -24.31
C GLU A 101 -1.65 -4.56 -25.34
N PRO A 102 -1.50 -4.81 -26.65
CA PRO A 102 -2.34 -4.18 -27.68
C PRO A 102 -3.80 -4.59 -27.49
N ILE A 103 -4.75 -3.70 -27.75
CA ILE A 103 -6.18 -4.04 -27.54
C ILE A 103 -6.69 -5.10 -28.51
N LEU A 104 -6.19 -5.08 -29.75
CA LEU A 104 -6.64 -5.98 -30.80
C LEU A 104 -6.05 -7.38 -30.69
N THR A 105 -4.85 -7.52 -30.09
CA THR A 105 -4.08 -8.76 -30.12
C THR A 105 -3.55 -9.21 -28.76
N GLY A 106 -3.80 -8.43 -27.71
CA GLY A 106 -3.30 -8.70 -26.38
C GLY A 106 -3.91 -9.95 -25.78
N GLU A 107 -3.14 -10.64 -24.94
CA GLU A 107 -3.61 -11.86 -24.29
C GLU A 107 -4.51 -11.53 -23.08
N PRO A 108 -5.76 -12.01 -23.03
CA PRO A 108 -6.66 -11.75 -21.90
C PRO A 108 -6.10 -12.22 -20.55
N ALA A 109 -5.22 -13.22 -20.55
CA ALA A 109 -4.54 -13.69 -19.34
C ALA A 109 -3.66 -12.59 -18.70
N MET A 110 -3.02 -11.74 -19.50
CA MET A 110 -2.17 -10.64 -19.02
C MET A 110 -3.02 -9.53 -18.38
N TRP A 111 -4.15 -9.19 -19.00
CA TRP A 111 -5.13 -8.26 -18.42
C TRP A 111 -5.68 -8.79 -17.09
N LYS A 112 -5.97 -10.08 -17.02
CA LYS A 112 -6.43 -10.72 -15.79
C LYS A 112 -5.40 -10.58 -14.67
N ILE A 113 -4.12 -10.84 -14.93
CA ILE A 113 -3.03 -10.66 -13.95
C ILE A 113 -2.97 -9.21 -13.44
N MET A 114 -3.10 -8.23 -14.34
CA MET A 114 -3.15 -6.82 -13.95
C MET A 114 -4.36 -6.51 -13.06
N MET A 115 -5.55 -7.02 -13.40
CA MET A 115 -6.76 -6.81 -12.59
C MET A 115 -6.66 -7.49 -11.22
N GLU A 116 -6.14 -8.72 -11.17
CA GLU A 116 -5.95 -9.45 -9.91
C GLU A 116 -4.95 -8.75 -8.99
N THR A 117 -3.84 -8.24 -9.53
CA THR A 117 -2.79 -7.59 -8.73
C THR A 117 -3.11 -6.14 -8.37
N ASN A 118 -3.65 -5.36 -9.31
CA ASN A 118 -3.80 -3.91 -9.14
C ASN A 118 -5.16 -3.52 -8.56
N VAL A 119 -6.19 -4.37 -8.69
CA VAL A 119 -7.56 -4.10 -8.21
C VAL A 119 -7.94 -5.03 -7.07
N LEU A 120 -8.00 -6.33 -7.37
CA LEU A 120 -8.57 -7.29 -6.45
C LEU A 120 -7.69 -7.44 -5.22
N GLY A 121 -6.36 -7.54 -5.41
CA GLY A 121 -5.40 -7.61 -4.31
C GLY A 121 -5.53 -6.43 -3.33
N PRO A 122 -5.47 -5.17 -3.79
CA PRO A 122 -5.68 -4.00 -2.92
C PRO A 122 -7.06 -3.95 -2.25
N ALA A 123 -8.12 -4.42 -2.91
CA ALA A 123 -9.45 -4.51 -2.31
C ALA A 123 -9.49 -5.52 -1.17
N VAL A 124 -8.92 -6.72 -1.36
CA VAL A 124 -8.82 -7.76 -0.32
C VAL A 124 -7.92 -7.29 0.82
N LEU A 125 -6.77 -6.69 0.52
CA LEU A 125 -5.88 -6.10 1.53
C LEU A 125 -6.61 -5.05 2.36
N THR A 126 -7.37 -4.16 1.73
CA THR A 126 -8.16 -3.15 2.43
C THR A 126 -9.19 -3.78 3.35
N GLN A 127 -9.90 -4.81 2.88
CA GLN A 127 -10.86 -5.54 3.70
C GLN A 127 -10.21 -6.12 4.97
N GLU A 128 -9.08 -6.79 4.83
CA GLU A 128 -8.37 -7.41 5.96
C GLU A 128 -7.76 -6.37 6.93
N VAL A 129 -7.21 -5.28 6.39
CA VAL A 129 -6.64 -4.19 7.21
C VAL A 129 -7.72 -3.47 8.01
N VAL A 130 -8.84 -3.11 7.38
CA VAL A 130 -9.97 -2.48 8.08
C VAL A 130 -10.53 -3.42 9.14
N THR A 131 -10.61 -4.72 8.85
CA THR A 131 -11.04 -5.73 9.83
C THR A 131 -10.08 -5.78 11.01
N SER A 132 -8.77 -5.85 10.77
CA SER A 132 -7.74 -5.83 11.82
C SER A 132 -7.82 -4.57 12.70
N MET A 133 -8.00 -3.41 12.08
CA MET A 133 -8.17 -2.13 12.79
C MET A 133 -9.45 -2.11 13.63
N ALA A 134 -10.56 -2.63 13.09
CA ALA A 134 -11.84 -2.67 13.79
C ALA A 134 -11.81 -3.60 15.01
N GLU A 135 -11.24 -4.80 14.86
CA GLU A 135 -11.08 -5.77 15.95
C GLU A 135 -10.21 -5.24 17.11
N ARG A 136 -9.20 -4.43 16.78
CA ARG A 136 -8.30 -3.81 17.76
C ARG A 136 -8.72 -2.40 18.19
N ALA A 137 -9.89 -1.93 17.77
CA ALA A 137 -10.43 -0.61 18.05
C ALA A 137 -9.50 0.58 17.70
N VAL A 138 -8.73 0.45 16.61
CA VAL A 138 -7.88 1.53 16.08
C VAL A 138 -8.77 2.66 15.54
N ASP A 139 -8.54 3.90 15.98
CA ASP A 139 -9.41 5.06 15.72
C ASP A 139 -8.80 6.14 14.80
N ASN A 140 -7.55 5.92 14.36
CA ASN A 140 -6.81 6.79 13.43
C ASN A 140 -5.97 5.92 12.48
N GLY A 141 -6.57 4.88 11.89
CA GLY A 141 -5.89 3.99 10.92
C GLY A 141 -5.85 4.60 9.52
N HIS A 142 -4.85 4.22 8.71
CA HIS A 142 -4.63 4.82 7.38
C HIS A 142 -4.45 3.77 6.30
N ILE A 143 -4.97 4.04 5.10
CA ILE A 143 -4.74 3.22 3.93
C ILE A 143 -4.33 4.14 2.78
N ILE A 144 -3.11 3.96 2.30
CA ILE A 144 -2.47 4.78 1.29
C ILE A 144 -2.25 3.91 0.04
N TYR A 145 -2.80 4.33 -1.08
CA TYR A 145 -2.51 3.72 -2.37
C TYR A 145 -1.41 4.52 -3.07
N ILE A 146 -0.36 3.81 -3.50
CA ILE A 146 0.62 4.37 -4.40
C ILE A 146 0.17 4.05 -5.82
N ASN A 147 -0.15 5.10 -6.57
CA ASN A 147 -0.40 5.02 -8.01
C ASN A 147 0.79 5.61 -8.77
N ARG A 148 0.89 5.24 -10.05
CA ARG A 148 1.42 6.18 -11.05
C ARG A 148 0.22 6.74 -11.78
N SER A 149 0.19 8.04 -12.02
CA SER A 149 -0.71 8.63 -13.02
C SER A 149 -0.37 8.07 -14.40
N MET A 150 -0.94 6.90 -14.73
CA MET A 150 -0.98 6.36 -16.08
C MET A 150 -2.38 6.70 -16.59
N ASN A 151 -2.50 7.88 -17.20
CA ASN A 151 -3.74 8.31 -17.84
C ASN A 151 -4.03 7.39 -19.03
N ILE A 152 -5.22 6.79 -19.08
CA ILE A 152 -5.76 6.24 -20.33
C ILE A 152 -6.11 7.44 -21.22
N SER A 153 -5.18 7.88 -22.06
CA SER A 153 -5.51 8.76 -23.18
C SER A 153 -5.90 7.87 -24.35
N MET A 154 -7.21 7.67 -24.52
CA MET A 154 -7.76 7.10 -25.75
C MET A 154 -7.73 8.18 -26.83
N THR A 155 -6.55 8.46 -27.40
CA THR A 155 -6.43 9.32 -28.59
C THR A 155 -6.42 8.41 -29.82
N LEU A 156 -7.41 8.58 -30.71
CA LEU A 156 -7.58 7.86 -31.98
C LEU A 156 -6.47 8.21 -33.01
N LEU A 157 -5.20 8.09 -32.64
CA LEU A 157 -4.06 8.27 -33.54
C LEU A 157 -2.94 7.28 -33.17
N GLY A 158 -3.03 6.06 -33.70
CA GLY A 158 -1.87 5.33 -34.22
C GLY A 158 -0.92 4.61 -33.25
N GLN A 159 -1.06 4.70 -31.93
CA GLN A 159 -0.34 3.82 -30.99
C GLN A 159 -1.27 3.35 -29.87
N GLU A 160 -1.72 2.10 -29.99
CA GLU A 160 -2.62 1.45 -29.04
C GLU A 160 -1.82 0.77 -27.92
N GLN A 161 -1.75 1.39 -26.74
CA GLN A 161 -1.33 0.72 -25.52
C GLN A 161 -2.47 0.82 -24.50
N CYS A 162 -2.94 -0.32 -24.02
CA CYS A 162 -3.88 -0.36 -22.91
C CYS A 162 -3.12 -0.63 -21.63
N GLU A 163 -3.12 0.37 -20.75
CA GLU A 163 -2.70 0.25 -19.37
C GLU A 163 -3.93 0.54 -18.51
N THR A 164 -4.41 -0.46 -17.78
CA THR A 164 -5.61 -0.31 -16.96
C THR A 164 -5.25 0.37 -15.64
N CYS A 165 -5.63 1.65 -15.48
CA CYS A 165 -5.57 2.34 -14.19
C CYS A 165 -6.80 1.96 -13.38
N SER A 166 -6.60 1.32 -12.22
CA SER A 166 -7.66 0.53 -11.60
C SER A 166 -7.80 0.72 -10.08
N LYS A 167 -7.17 1.77 -9.54
CA LYS A 167 -7.22 2.12 -8.10
C LYS A 167 -8.09 3.33 -7.76
N SER A 168 -8.55 4.12 -8.75
CA SER A 168 -9.35 5.34 -8.53
C SER A 168 -10.83 5.11 -8.21
N GLU A 169 -11.34 3.88 -8.35
CA GLU A 169 -12.80 3.62 -8.35
C GLU A 169 -13.33 2.94 -7.07
N LEU A 170 -12.48 2.63 -6.09
CA LEU A 170 -12.91 2.03 -4.81
C LEU A 170 -13.45 3.12 -3.86
N HIS A 171 -14.74 3.48 -3.99
CA HIS A 171 -15.36 4.56 -3.20
C HIS A 171 -16.59 4.15 -2.35
N LYS A 172 -16.52 4.58 -1.07
CA LYS A 172 -17.57 4.91 -0.06
C LYS A 172 -18.18 3.83 0.85
N GLN A 173 -17.66 3.74 2.09
CA GLN A 173 -18.43 3.53 3.34
C GLN A 173 -17.70 4.18 4.55
N ASN A 174 -18.18 5.27 5.16
CA ASN A 174 -17.66 5.84 6.44
C ASN A 174 -16.17 6.29 6.55
N PHE A 175 -15.42 6.41 5.45
CA PHE A 175 -14.02 6.90 5.46
C PHE A 175 -13.91 8.32 4.89
N THR A 176 -12.90 9.09 5.33
CA THR A 176 -12.47 10.31 4.62
C THR A 176 -11.40 9.93 3.59
N CYS A 177 -11.58 10.36 2.33
CA CYS A 177 -10.66 10.13 1.23
C CYS A 177 -10.04 11.46 0.80
N GLU A 178 -8.72 11.55 0.73
CA GLU A 178 -7.99 12.70 0.21
C GLU A 178 -7.04 12.26 -0.92
N GLU A 179 -7.07 13.01 -2.03
CA GLU A 179 -6.15 12.84 -3.16
C GLU A 179 -5.02 13.87 -3.06
N VAL A 180 -3.77 13.41 -3.00
CA VAL A 180 -2.57 14.25 -3.03
C VAL A 180 -1.67 13.78 -4.18
N GLY A 181 -1.94 14.30 -5.39
CA GLY A 181 -1.25 13.86 -6.60
C GLY A 181 -1.59 12.41 -6.95
N ASP A 182 -0.57 11.54 -7.05
CA ASP A 182 -0.74 10.10 -7.34
C ASP A 182 -1.03 9.25 -6.09
N ILE A 183 -1.20 9.90 -4.94
CA ILE A 183 -1.40 9.24 -3.65
C ILE A 183 -2.85 9.40 -3.22
N PHE A 184 -3.51 8.28 -2.94
CA PHE A 184 -4.87 8.24 -2.42
C PHE A 184 -4.82 7.75 -0.98
N GLU A 185 -5.29 8.57 -0.04
CA GLU A 185 -5.33 8.25 1.39
C GLU A 185 -6.76 8.07 1.86
N ILE A 186 -7.05 6.92 2.47
CA ILE A 186 -8.29 6.61 3.18
C ILE A 186 -7.98 6.61 4.68
N ASN A 187 -8.55 7.57 5.40
CA ASN A 187 -8.36 7.71 6.83
C ASN A 187 -9.59 7.22 7.61
N LEU A 188 -9.36 6.29 8.53
CA LEU A 188 -10.31 5.83 9.53
C LEU A 188 -10.29 6.78 10.72
N ASN A 189 -10.93 7.95 10.60
CA ASN A 189 -11.11 8.85 11.72
C ASN A 189 -12.59 8.94 12.12
N LYS A 190 -12.94 8.32 13.25
CA LYS A 190 -14.32 8.35 13.77
C LYS A 190 -14.78 9.75 14.23
N ARG A 191 -13.89 10.75 14.30
CA ARG A 191 -14.17 12.05 14.95
C ARG A 191 -13.99 13.31 14.11
N ARG A 192 -13.61 13.26 12.83
CA ARG A 192 -13.48 14.50 12.01
C ARG A 192 -13.87 14.31 10.54
N ASN A 193 -15.08 14.76 10.20
CA ASN A 193 -15.45 15.16 8.84
C ASN A 193 -14.97 16.61 8.60
N THR A 194 -13.70 16.82 8.27
CA THR A 194 -13.23 18.13 7.79
C THR A 194 -12.20 17.95 6.70
N VAL A 195 -12.67 17.97 5.44
CA VAL A 195 -11.84 18.13 4.25
C VAL A 195 -11.32 19.56 4.23
N ARG A 196 -10.00 19.77 4.24
CA ARG A 196 -9.40 21.10 4.09
C ARG A 196 -8.56 21.12 2.82
N ARG A 197 -9.10 21.77 1.79
CA ARG A 197 -8.46 21.94 0.47
C ARG A 197 -7.39 23.04 0.55
N ASP A 198 -6.11 22.68 0.51
CA ASP A 198 -5.03 23.64 0.28
C ASP A 198 -4.57 23.56 -1.19
N LYS A 199 -4.47 24.71 -1.86
CA LYS A 199 -4.25 24.86 -3.30
C LYS A 199 -2.80 25.23 -3.64
N ASN A 200 -1.82 24.94 -2.80
CA ASN A 200 -0.43 25.30 -3.09
C ASN A 200 0.46 24.09 -3.41
N THR A 201 0.81 24.02 -4.70
CA THR A 201 1.79 23.14 -5.34
C THR A 201 3.19 23.36 -4.78
N ASN A 202 3.57 22.59 -3.76
CA ASN A 202 4.93 22.20 -3.33
C ASN A 202 4.85 21.85 -1.84
N LYS A 203 4.86 20.56 -1.49
CA LYS A 203 5.42 20.03 -0.22
C LYS A 203 5.15 18.53 -0.06
N THR A 204 6.12 17.89 0.60
CA THR A 204 6.07 16.60 1.30
C THR A 204 4.72 16.33 1.96
N LEU A 205 4.34 15.05 2.01
CA LEU A 205 3.05 14.60 2.56
C LEU A 205 2.84 15.20 3.97
N PRO A 206 1.64 15.72 4.31
CA PRO A 206 1.39 16.43 5.57
C PRO A 206 1.76 15.66 6.84
N TRP A 207 1.78 14.32 6.79
CA TRP A 207 2.20 13.45 7.90
C TRP A 207 3.72 13.22 7.98
N MET A 208 4.50 13.57 6.96
CA MET A 208 5.97 13.56 7.00
C MET A 208 6.54 14.77 7.76
N ILE A 209 5.74 15.83 7.96
CA ILE A 209 6.20 17.11 8.52
C ILE A 209 5.79 17.27 10.00
N ASN A 210 4.87 16.46 10.51
CA ASN A 210 4.40 16.53 11.91
C ASN A 210 4.51 15.20 12.65
#